data_AF-A0A0U1LRQ6-F1
#
_entry.id   AF-A0A0U1LRQ6-F1
#
_cell.length_a   1.000
_cell.length_b   1.000
_cell.length_c   1.000
_cell.angle_alpha   90.00
_cell.angle_beta   90.00
_cell.angle_gamma   90.00
#
_symmetry.space_group_name_H-M   'P 1'
#
loop_
_entity.id
_entity.type
_entity.pdbx_description
1 polymer ?
#
loop_
_entity_poly.entity_id
_entity_poly.type
_entity_poly.pdbx_seq_one_letter_code
_entity_poly.pdbx_strand_id
1 'polypeptide(L)'
;MKGKPILNLRPWPKIHQPLPRSPRESQQLLSALTTSFRRQLDAADTNQSAQSANEHMQTILNNPLFRVVPPGLRATAAESRASLDQRIAKEPMAVFDELVAAGSINRENLGNCLFSQLALIGSQSSDVKQEMQKTGAGSRIVNWFWASDSASRKLLFRSQRTSRAAVKFMAAEGRHKEIAVFLKMLKELNLGGKNGHIPDPRRRIFKLFLQDYMEADVRYGRGISGSLTTLIHAAELTASMPDEVRTHMLRDSALYLVGLIVSHGRSSLLSSVSTADFDRFCNVLDTIPELALRSEALQLYHPSHPTAQPFLKYIRDHPELEAFSSSPPEQAQEPVLQVHLDALHFLLDQERYKDALRLVPRIEKMFSEDRGEVHKAPDSRSQMDALMERLDVALV
;
A
#
# COMPACT_ATOMS: atom_id res chain seq x y z
N MET A 1 -70.14 37.21 2.77
CA MET A 1 -68.94 37.32 1.91
C MET A 1 -68.56 35.91 1.46
N LYS A 2 -68.62 35.66 0.14
CA LYS A 2 -68.32 34.36 -0.49
C LYS A 2 -66.83 34.32 -0.85
N GLY A 3 -66.04 33.47 -0.20
CA GLY A 3 -64.66 33.17 -0.58
C GLY A 3 -64.61 31.84 -1.33
N LYS A 4 -64.24 31.87 -2.61
CA LYS A 4 -63.96 30.67 -3.43
C LYS A 4 -62.51 30.24 -3.20
N PRO A 5 -62.20 28.98 -2.89
CA PRO A 5 -60.86 28.47 -3.08
C PRO A 5 -60.68 28.06 -4.56
N ILE A 6 -59.83 28.82 -5.26
CA ILE A 6 -59.23 28.45 -6.53
C ILE A 6 -58.00 27.62 -6.18
N LEU A 7 -57.92 26.39 -6.70
CA LEU A 7 -56.73 25.61 -7.09
C LEU A 7 -57.08 24.10 -7.02
N ASN A 8 -57.74 23.62 -8.08
CA ASN A 8 -57.85 22.20 -8.39
C ASN A 8 -56.49 21.70 -8.89
N LEU A 9 -55.66 21.16 -7.99
CA LEU A 9 -54.50 20.37 -8.38
C LEU A 9 -54.99 18.98 -8.81
N ARG A 10 -55.00 18.76 -10.12
CA ARG A 10 -55.20 17.44 -10.73
C ARG A 10 -54.17 16.45 -10.16
N PRO A 11 -54.58 15.24 -9.74
CA PRO A 11 -53.64 14.23 -9.29
C PRO A 11 -52.75 13.80 -10.47
N TRP A 12 -51.43 13.92 -10.29
CA TRP A 12 -50.45 13.40 -11.23
C TRP A 12 -50.62 11.87 -11.37
N PRO A 13 -50.58 11.30 -12.58
CA PRO A 13 -50.61 9.85 -12.74
C PRO A 13 -49.32 9.25 -12.16
N LYS A 14 -49.51 8.21 -11.36
CA LYS A 14 -48.47 7.35 -10.77
C LYS A 14 -47.39 7.02 -11.80
N ILE A 15 -46.17 7.50 -11.60
CA ILE A 15 -44.98 7.13 -12.38
C ILE A 15 -44.50 5.75 -11.91
N HIS A 16 -45.31 4.74 -12.20
CA HIS A 16 -44.89 3.34 -12.21
C HIS A 16 -45.46 2.77 -13.52
N GLN A 17 -44.71 2.89 -14.62
CA GLN A 17 -44.97 2.02 -15.75
C GLN A 17 -44.53 0.61 -15.32
N PRO A 18 -45.44 -0.39 -15.27
CA PRO A 18 -45.01 -1.77 -15.13
C PRO A 18 -44.15 -2.15 -16.35
N LEU A 19 -43.20 -3.05 -16.14
CA LEU A 19 -42.36 -3.60 -17.22
C LEU A 19 -43.23 -3.97 -18.45
N PRO A 20 -42.79 -3.66 -19.68
CA PRO A 20 -43.52 -4.05 -20.88
C PRO A 20 -43.59 -5.59 -20.92
N ARG A 21 -44.80 -6.13 -20.79
CA ARG A 21 -45.04 -7.58 -20.70
C ARG A 21 -45.37 -8.20 -22.05
N SER A 22 -45.37 -7.43 -23.13
CA SER A 22 -45.64 -7.94 -24.49
C SER A 22 -44.51 -7.63 -25.49
N PRO A 23 -44.20 -8.53 -26.42
CA PRO A 23 -43.21 -8.32 -27.49
C PRO A 23 -43.47 -7.07 -28.35
N ARG A 24 -44.73 -6.63 -28.43
CA ARG A 24 -45.14 -5.43 -29.16
C ARG A 24 -44.76 -4.14 -28.44
N GLU A 25 -44.89 -4.10 -27.12
CA GLU A 25 -44.49 -2.95 -26.30
C GLU A 25 -42.96 -2.80 -26.26
N SER A 26 -42.21 -3.91 -26.20
CA SER A 26 -40.75 -3.86 -26.31
C SER A 26 -40.30 -3.33 -27.67
N GLN A 27 -40.97 -3.72 -28.77
CA GLN A 27 -40.69 -3.18 -30.10
C GLN A 27 -41.06 -1.70 -30.22
N GLN A 28 -42.17 -1.27 -29.61
CA GLN A 28 -42.52 0.16 -29.57
C GLN A 28 -41.49 0.97 -28.79
N LEU A 29 -41.01 0.46 -27.66
CA LEU A 29 -39.96 1.12 -26.85
C LEU A 29 -38.62 1.16 -27.60
N LEU A 30 -38.25 0.07 -28.29
CA LEU A 30 -37.07 0.01 -29.15
C LEU A 30 -37.19 1.00 -30.31
N SER A 31 -38.36 1.08 -30.94
CA SER A 31 -38.59 2.04 -32.03
C SER A 31 -38.51 3.49 -31.52
N ALA A 32 -39.08 3.80 -30.36
CA ALA A 32 -39.02 5.13 -29.75
C ALA A 32 -37.58 5.53 -29.38
N LEU A 33 -36.81 4.62 -28.79
CA LEU A 33 -35.38 4.82 -28.50
C LEU A 33 -34.58 5.02 -29.77
N THR A 34 -34.76 4.18 -30.79
CA THR A 34 -34.05 4.27 -32.08
C THR A 34 -34.37 5.58 -32.80
N THR A 35 -35.62 6.02 -32.74
CA THR A 35 -36.07 7.28 -33.37
C THR A 35 -35.52 8.51 -32.63
N SER A 36 -35.45 8.44 -31.30
CA SER A 36 -34.81 9.47 -30.48
C SER A 36 -33.30 9.54 -30.73
N PHE A 37 -32.65 8.40 -30.89
CA PHE A 37 -31.21 8.29 -31.22
C PHE A 37 -30.90 8.93 -32.56
N ARG A 38 -31.70 8.62 -33.60
CA ARG A 38 -31.54 9.21 -34.94
C ARG A 38 -31.75 10.72 -34.91
N ARG A 39 -32.81 11.21 -34.25
CA ARG A 39 -33.05 12.66 -34.12
C ARG A 39 -31.91 13.42 -33.43
N GLN A 40 -31.22 12.78 -32.47
CA GLN A 40 -30.09 13.41 -31.79
C GLN A 40 -28.79 13.29 -32.57
N LEU A 41 -28.60 12.21 -33.35
CA LEU A 41 -27.50 12.10 -34.31
C LEU A 41 -27.63 13.13 -35.43
N ASP A 42 -28.83 13.31 -35.99
CA ASP A 42 -29.12 14.30 -37.03
C ASP A 42 -28.93 15.75 -36.53
N ALA A 43 -29.03 15.97 -35.21
CA ALA A 43 -28.78 17.28 -34.58
C ALA A 43 -27.28 17.52 -34.28
N ALA A 44 -26.42 16.50 -34.34
CA ALA A 44 -25.01 16.57 -33.96
C ALA A 44 -24.04 16.83 -35.14
N ASP A 45 -24.56 17.09 -36.35
CA ASP A 45 -23.78 17.32 -37.59
C ASP A 45 -22.92 18.60 -37.60
N THR A 46 -22.82 19.33 -36.49
CA THR A 46 -21.89 20.46 -36.31
C THR A 46 -20.81 20.16 -35.28
N ASN A 47 -19.65 19.68 -35.73
CA ASN A 47 -18.30 19.76 -35.11
C ASN A 47 -18.10 19.46 -33.60
N GLN A 48 -19.02 18.75 -32.92
CA GLN A 48 -18.87 18.33 -31.52
C GLN A 48 -19.25 16.85 -31.28
N SER A 49 -19.01 15.99 -32.27
CA SER A 49 -19.43 14.57 -32.25
C SER A 49 -18.94 13.78 -31.02
N ALA A 50 -17.72 14.02 -30.53
CA ALA A 50 -17.17 13.33 -29.36
C ALA A 50 -17.80 13.77 -28.01
N GLN A 51 -18.17 15.04 -27.88
CA GLN A 51 -18.85 15.55 -26.69
C GLN A 51 -20.33 15.14 -26.69
N SER A 52 -21.00 15.24 -27.85
CA SER A 52 -22.38 14.82 -28.02
C SER A 52 -22.55 13.31 -27.79
N ALA A 53 -21.64 12.46 -28.29
CA ALA A 53 -21.68 11.01 -28.02
C ALA A 53 -21.50 10.67 -26.53
N ASN A 54 -20.63 11.41 -25.82
CA ASN A 54 -20.40 11.22 -24.39
C ASN A 54 -21.60 11.70 -23.55
N GLU A 55 -22.19 12.85 -23.88
CA GLU A 55 -23.42 13.36 -23.27
C GLU A 55 -24.61 12.43 -23.56
N HIS A 56 -24.67 11.86 -24.75
CA HIS A 56 -25.70 10.93 -25.15
C HIS A 56 -25.59 9.59 -24.40
N MET A 57 -24.39 9.00 -24.29
CA MET A 57 -24.16 7.82 -23.45
C MET A 57 -24.49 8.10 -21.98
N GLN A 58 -24.11 9.27 -21.46
CA GLN A 58 -24.51 9.67 -20.11
C GLN A 58 -26.03 9.80 -19.97
N THR A 59 -26.74 10.30 -20.98
CA THR A 59 -28.20 10.42 -20.98
C THR A 59 -28.88 9.04 -20.98
N ILE A 60 -28.34 8.07 -21.71
CA ILE A 60 -28.81 6.67 -21.72
C ILE A 60 -28.54 6.01 -20.37
N LEU A 61 -27.34 6.16 -19.81
CA LEU A 61 -26.96 5.57 -18.53
C LEU A 61 -27.68 6.22 -17.33
N ASN A 62 -28.04 7.50 -17.44
CA ASN A 62 -28.84 8.21 -16.44
C ASN A 62 -30.34 7.90 -16.54
N ASN A 63 -30.80 7.15 -17.55
CA ASN A 63 -32.18 6.73 -17.63
C ASN A 63 -32.47 5.70 -16.51
N PRO A 64 -33.51 5.93 -15.68
CA PRO A 64 -33.84 5.08 -14.53
C PRO A 64 -34.15 3.62 -14.90
N LEU A 65 -34.37 3.31 -16.18
CA LEU A 65 -34.54 1.94 -16.68
C LEU A 65 -33.22 1.15 -16.77
N PHE A 66 -32.08 1.83 -16.91
CA PHE A 66 -30.75 1.20 -16.99
C PHE A 66 -29.95 1.28 -15.69
N ARG A 67 -30.41 2.10 -14.72
CA ARG A 67 -29.81 2.17 -13.40
C ARG A 67 -30.19 0.92 -12.60
N VAL A 68 -29.29 -0.06 -12.54
CA VAL A 68 -29.42 -1.18 -11.60
C VAL A 68 -29.31 -0.58 -10.20
N VAL A 69 -30.45 -0.37 -9.54
CA VAL A 69 -30.49 -0.08 -8.11
C VAL A 69 -30.57 -1.43 -7.41
N PRO A 70 -29.50 -1.89 -6.74
CA PRO A 70 -29.53 -3.10 -5.95
C PRO A 70 -30.73 -3.07 -4.98
N PRO A 71 -31.44 -4.19 -4.78
CA PRO A 71 -32.64 -4.25 -3.94
C PRO A 71 -32.43 -3.69 -2.52
N GLY A 72 -31.19 -3.72 -2.00
CA GLY A 72 -30.83 -3.27 -0.65
C GLY A 72 -30.70 -1.75 -0.44
N LEU A 73 -30.70 -0.92 -1.49
CA LEU A 73 -30.56 0.55 -1.36
C LEU A 73 -31.90 1.31 -1.40
N ARG A 74 -33.03 0.60 -1.27
CA ARG A 74 -34.40 1.17 -1.40
C ARG A 74 -35.05 1.62 -0.09
N ALA A 75 -34.41 1.47 1.08
CA ALA A 75 -34.98 1.88 2.36
C ALA A 75 -34.72 3.38 2.67
N THR A 76 -35.41 3.92 3.69
CA THR A 76 -35.21 5.32 4.13
C THR A 76 -33.73 5.58 4.47
N ALA A 77 -33.23 6.81 4.28
CA ALA A 77 -31.78 7.09 4.34
C ALA A 77 -31.07 6.65 5.64
N ALA A 78 -31.79 6.60 6.77
CA ALA A 78 -31.26 6.14 8.06
C ALA A 78 -31.31 4.61 8.21
N GLU A 79 -32.43 3.97 7.86
CA GLU A 79 -32.57 2.50 7.91
C GLU A 79 -31.70 1.81 6.86
N SER A 80 -31.53 2.45 5.69
CA SER A 80 -30.62 2.02 4.63
C SER A 80 -29.17 1.98 5.08
N ARG A 81 -28.71 2.93 5.91
CA ARG A 81 -27.30 3.01 6.30
C ARG A 81 -26.94 1.94 7.33
N ALA A 82 -27.78 1.76 8.35
CA ALA A 82 -27.59 0.68 9.34
C ALA A 82 -27.71 -0.72 8.70
N SER A 83 -28.67 -0.91 7.79
CA SER A 83 -28.78 -2.12 6.98
C SER A 83 -27.55 -2.37 6.10
N LEU A 84 -27.03 -1.31 5.46
CA LEU A 84 -25.83 -1.39 4.63
C LEU A 84 -24.60 -1.75 5.45
N ASP A 85 -24.39 -1.14 6.62
CA ASP A 85 -23.27 -1.45 7.51
C ASP A 85 -23.33 -2.91 8.00
N GLN A 86 -24.52 -3.40 8.33
CA GLN A 86 -24.71 -4.80 8.71
C GLN A 86 -24.42 -5.76 7.53
N ARG A 87 -24.77 -5.37 6.30
CA ARG A 87 -24.45 -6.16 5.10
C ARG A 87 -22.95 -6.12 4.78
N ILE A 88 -22.30 -4.97 4.90
CA ILE A 88 -20.84 -4.84 4.73
C ILE A 88 -20.10 -5.72 5.73
N ALA A 89 -20.59 -5.85 6.96
CA ALA A 89 -20.00 -6.74 7.95
C ALA A 89 -20.10 -8.23 7.60
N LYS A 90 -21.12 -8.64 6.83
CA LYS A 90 -21.37 -10.06 6.48
C LYS A 90 -20.81 -10.45 5.12
N GLU A 91 -21.04 -9.62 4.11
CA GLU A 91 -20.74 -9.90 2.69
C GLU A 91 -20.09 -8.67 2.00
N PRO A 92 -18.94 -8.19 2.49
CA PRO A 92 -18.38 -6.91 2.06
C PRO A 92 -18.06 -6.85 0.57
N MET A 93 -17.58 -7.96 -0.03
CA MET A 93 -17.22 -7.98 -1.45
C MET A 93 -18.46 -8.02 -2.37
N ALA A 94 -19.57 -8.62 -1.93
CA ALA A 94 -20.83 -8.57 -2.67
C ALA A 94 -21.43 -7.15 -2.65
N VAL A 95 -21.39 -6.50 -1.49
CA VAL A 95 -21.81 -5.08 -1.37
C VAL A 95 -20.90 -4.17 -2.19
N PHE A 96 -19.60 -4.45 -2.24
CA PHE A 96 -18.67 -3.73 -3.11
C PHE A 96 -19.09 -3.83 -4.58
N ASP A 97 -19.37 -5.03 -5.10
CA ASP A 97 -19.79 -5.22 -6.50
C ASP A 97 -21.10 -4.47 -6.80
N GLU A 98 -22.07 -4.51 -5.87
CA GLU A 98 -23.32 -3.77 -5.97
C GLU A 98 -23.08 -2.25 -6.06
N LEU A 99 -22.19 -1.71 -5.22
CA LEU A 99 -21.85 -0.29 -5.20
C LEU A 99 -21.08 0.14 -6.45
N VAL A 100 -20.20 -0.73 -6.97
CA VAL A 100 -19.50 -0.51 -8.23
C VAL A 100 -20.48 -0.50 -9.41
N ALA A 101 -21.38 -1.49 -9.48
CA ALA A 101 -22.41 -1.56 -10.52
C ALA A 101 -23.36 -0.35 -10.48
N ALA A 102 -23.67 0.15 -9.28
CA ALA A 102 -24.50 1.34 -9.09
C ALA A 102 -23.74 2.67 -9.29
N GLY A 103 -22.42 2.64 -9.55
CA GLY A 103 -21.58 3.84 -9.66
C GLY A 103 -21.59 4.71 -8.40
N SER A 104 -21.91 4.11 -7.23
CA SER A 104 -22.20 4.83 -5.98
C SER A 104 -21.12 4.62 -4.92
N ILE A 105 -19.92 4.22 -5.35
CA ILE A 105 -18.80 4.02 -4.45
C ILE A 105 -18.27 5.37 -3.93
N ASN A 106 -18.11 5.45 -2.62
CA ASN A 106 -17.58 6.63 -1.95
C ASN A 106 -16.40 6.21 -1.06
N ARG A 107 -15.76 7.21 -0.45
CA ARG A 107 -14.57 7.00 0.40
C ARG A 107 -14.84 6.04 1.58
N GLU A 108 -15.98 6.19 2.24
CA GLU A 108 -16.35 5.41 3.43
C GLU A 108 -16.60 3.95 3.04
N ASN A 109 -17.46 3.73 2.06
CA ASN A 109 -17.87 2.39 1.64
C ASN A 109 -16.69 1.59 1.07
N LEU A 110 -15.82 2.21 0.26
CA LEU A 110 -14.61 1.56 -0.26
C LEU A 110 -13.72 1.08 0.89
N GLY A 111 -13.45 1.94 1.88
CA GLY A 111 -12.67 1.57 3.05
C GLY A 111 -13.34 0.46 3.86
N ASN A 112 -14.61 0.66 4.23
CA ASN A 112 -15.36 -0.25 5.08
C ASN A 112 -15.46 -1.66 4.48
N CYS A 113 -15.71 -1.80 3.17
CA CYS A 113 -15.73 -3.11 2.52
C CYS A 113 -14.39 -3.84 2.67
N LEU A 114 -13.26 -3.15 2.46
CA LEU A 114 -11.94 -3.76 2.58
C LEU A 114 -11.59 -4.10 4.02
N PHE A 115 -11.90 -3.22 4.97
CA PHE A 115 -11.63 -3.45 6.39
C PHE A 115 -12.48 -4.58 6.95
N SER A 116 -13.77 -4.61 6.63
CA SER A 116 -14.66 -5.70 7.02
C SER A 116 -14.23 -7.03 6.41
N GLN A 117 -13.78 -7.05 5.14
CA GLN A 117 -13.27 -8.28 4.54
C GLN A 117 -11.99 -8.77 5.23
N LEU A 118 -11.06 -7.88 5.59
CA LEU A 118 -9.87 -8.26 6.36
C LEU A 118 -10.23 -8.78 7.76
N ALA A 119 -11.23 -8.19 8.42
CA ALA A 119 -11.71 -8.62 9.72
C ALA A 119 -12.37 -10.01 9.67
N LEU A 120 -13.14 -10.29 8.60
CA LEU A 120 -13.72 -11.62 8.38
C LEU A 120 -12.63 -12.68 8.19
N ILE A 121 -11.61 -12.39 7.37
CA ILE A 121 -10.51 -13.34 7.14
C ILE A 121 -9.74 -13.59 8.44
N GLY A 122 -9.42 -12.53 9.19
CA GLY A 122 -8.66 -12.64 10.44
C GLY A 122 -9.37 -13.40 11.56
N SER A 123 -10.71 -13.52 11.49
CA SER A 123 -11.50 -14.27 12.48
C SER A 123 -11.77 -15.72 12.09
N GLN A 124 -11.58 -16.09 10.82
CA GLN A 124 -12.03 -17.38 10.28
C GLN A 124 -10.90 -18.37 9.96
N SER A 125 -9.65 -17.93 9.75
CA SER A 125 -8.61 -18.81 9.19
C SER A 125 -7.22 -18.63 9.81
N SER A 126 -6.49 -19.74 9.89
CA SER A 126 -5.05 -19.77 10.17
C SER A 126 -4.20 -19.45 8.93
N ASP A 127 -4.70 -19.70 7.72
CA ASP A 127 -4.04 -19.33 6.45
C ASP A 127 -4.72 -18.10 5.83
N VAL A 128 -4.26 -16.93 6.28
CA VAL A 128 -4.75 -15.63 5.85
C VAL A 128 -4.49 -15.39 4.36
N LYS A 129 -3.38 -15.88 3.80
CA LYS A 129 -3.00 -15.63 2.40
C LYS A 129 -3.95 -16.32 1.44
N GLN A 130 -4.25 -17.59 1.67
CA GLN A 130 -5.17 -18.34 0.80
C GLN A 130 -6.59 -17.77 0.85
N GLU A 131 -7.08 -17.40 2.03
CA GLU A 131 -8.41 -16.79 2.14
C GLU A 131 -8.47 -15.42 1.45
N MET A 132 -7.43 -14.60 1.58
CA MET A 132 -7.34 -13.34 0.83
C MET A 132 -7.40 -13.58 -0.68
N GLN A 133 -6.70 -14.58 -1.20
CA GLN A 133 -6.73 -14.94 -2.62
C GLN A 133 -8.13 -15.35 -3.09
N LYS A 134 -8.86 -16.14 -2.28
CA LYS A 134 -10.22 -16.61 -2.61
C LYS A 134 -11.23 -15.48 -2.76
N THR A 135 -11.05 -14.37 -2.03
CA THR A 135 -11.99 -13.24 -2.12
C THR A 135 -11.96 -12.52 -3.47
N GLY A 136 -10.81 -12.55 -4.17
CA GLY A 136 -10.60 -11.77 -5.39
C GLY A 136 -10.73 -10.26 -5.19
N ALA A 137 -10.67 -9.76 -3.96
CA ALA A 137 -10.84 -8.35 -3.62
C ALA A 137 -9.84 -7.45 -4.36
N GLY A 138 -8.59 -7.86 -4.50
CA GLY A 138 -7.56 -7.14 -5.23
C GLY A 138 -7.92 -6.96 -6.71
N SER A 139 -8.35 -8.04 -7.37
CA SER A 139 -8.79 -8.00 -8.77
C SER A 139 -10.02 -7.12 -8.99
N ARG A 140 -10.97 -7.13 -8.05
CA ARG A 140 -12.16 -6.26 -8.09
C ARG A 140 -11.78 -4.79 -7.98
N ILE A 141 -10.85 -4.44 -7.08
CA ILE A 141 -10.35 -3.07 -6.93
C ILE A 141 -9.62 -2.62 -8.19
N VAL A 142 -8.78 -3.47 -8.79
CA VAL A 142 -8.09 -3.17 -10.05
C VAL A 142 -9.09 -2.91 -11.17
N ASN A 143 -10.07 -3.80 -11.35
CA ASN A 143 -11.10 -3.65 -12.38
C ASN A 143 -11.91 -2.37 -12.18
N TRP A 144 -12.32 -2.10 -10.94
CA TRP A 144 -13.00 -0.87 -10.58
C TRP A 144 -12.14 0.37 -10.90
N PHE A 145 -10.86 0.36 -10.55
CA PHE A 145 -9.95 1.48 -10.78
C PHE A 145 -9.87 1.84 -12.27
N TRP A 146 -9.71 0.84 -13.14
CA TRP A 146 -9.60 1.06 -14.58
C TRP A 146 -10.92 1.44 -15.23
N ALA A 147 -12.04 0.88 -14.76
CA ALA A 147 -13.39 1.23 -15.22
C ALA A 147 -13.85 2.62 -14.76
N SER A 148 -13.25 3.16 -13.69
CA SER A 148 -13.63 4.43 -13.09
C SER A 148 -13.03 5.65 -13.79
N ASP A 149 -13.71 6.79 -13.63
CA ASP A 149 -13.17 8.11 -13.97
C ASP A 149 -12.01 8.53 -13.05
N SER A 150 -11.31 9.60 -13.43
CA SER A 150 -10.12 10.04 -12.71
C SER A 150 -10.37 10.68 -11.33
N ALA A 151 -11.57 11.18 -11.05
CA ALA A 151 -11.94 11.66 -9.72
C ALA A 151 -12.22 10.49 -8.77
N SER A 152 -12.90 9.45 -9.27
CA SER A 152 -13.20 8.21 -8.54
C SER A 152 -11.91 7.44 -8.20
N ARG A 153 -10.94 7.36 -9.12
CA ARG A 153 -9.61 6.75 -8.87
C ARG A 153 -8.87 7.35 -7.68
N LYS A 154 -9.03 8.66 -7.42
CA LYS A 154 -8.40 9.34 -6.28
C LYS A 154 -8.90 8.81 -4.93
N LEU A 155 -10.10 8.23 -4.86
CA LEU A 155 -10.66 7.71 -3.62
C LEU A 155 -9.76 6.64 -2.98
N LEU A 156 -9.09 5.82 -3.81
CA LEU A 156 -8.17 4.79 -3.34
C LEU A 156 -6.98 5.36 -2.58
N PHE A 157 -6.41 6.47 -3.07
CA PHE A 157 -5.18 7.05 -2.55
C PHE A 157 -5.41 8.20 -1.56
N ARG A 158 -6.66 8.65 -1.38
CA ARG A 158 -7.02 9.67 -0.38
C ARG A 158 -6.86 9.20 1.07
N SER A 159 -6.86 7.89 1.30
CA SER A 159 -6.78 7.29 2.62
C SER A 159 -5.70 6.21 2.62
N GLN A 160 -4.60 6.44 3.34
CA GLN A 160 -3.52 5.47 3.46
C GLN A 160 -4.03 4.12 3.98
N ARG A 161 -4.98 4.12 4.93
CA ARG A 161 -5.56 2.88 5.44
C ARG A 161 -6.25 2.07 4.34
N THR A 162 -6.96 2.75 3.45
CA THR A 162 -7.69 2.13 2.33
C THR A 162 -6.72 1.61 1.28
N SER A 163 -5.72 2.40 0.87
CA SER A 163 -4.69 1.93 -0.06
C SER A 163 -3.89 0.76 0.52
N ARG A 164 -3.51 0.82 1.80
CA ARG A 164 -2.82 -0.27 2.49
C ARG A 164 -3.65 -1.55 2.51
N ALA A 165 -4.95 -1.47 2.79
CA ALA A 165 -5.83 -2.63 2.75
C ALA A 165 -5.94 -3.23 1.32
N ALA A 166 -6.11 -2.37 0.31
CA ALA A 166 -6.18 -2.80 -1.09
C ALA A 166 -4.89 -3.51 -1.53
N VAL A 167 -3.74 -2.94 -1.20
CA VAL A 167 -2.42 -3.47 -1.56
C VAL A 167 -2.16 -4.84 -0.93
N LYS A 168 -2.65 -5.10 0.29
CA LYS A 168 -2.58 -6.44 0.90
C LYS A 168 -3.28 -7.49 0.03
N PHE A 169 -4.51 -7.23 -0.40
CA PHE A 169 -5.24 -8.14 -1.29
C PHE A 169 -4.56 -8.30 -2.65
N MET A 170 -4.11 -7.19 -3.25
CA MET A 170 -3.40 -7.23 -4.53
C MET A 170 -2.10 -8.04 -4.45
N ALA A 171 -1.33 -7.90 -3.37
CA ALA A 171 -0.11 -8.68 -3.15
C ALA A 171 -0.41 -10.17 -2.93
N ALA A 172 -1.44 -10.49 -2.14
CA ALA A 172 -1.89 -11.87 -1.94
C ALA A 172 -2.30 -12.53 -3.27
N GLU A 173 -3.01 -11.81 -4.13
CA GLU A 173 -3.48 -12.28 -5.45
C GLU A 173 -2.42 -12.24 -6.56
N GLY A 174 -1.18 -11.81 -6.27
CA GLY A 174 -0.11 -11.77 -7.27
C GLY A 174 -0.23 -10.64 -8.31
N ARG A 175 -1.01 -9.58 -8.03
CA ARG A 175 -1.26 -8.42 -8.90
C ARG A 175 -0.11 -7.40 -8.91
N HIS A 176 1.13 -7.90 -8.91
CA HIS A 176 2.31 -7.05 -8.74
C HIS A 176 2.54 -6.09 -9.92
N LYS A 177 2.14 -6.49 -11.14
CA LYS A 177 2.26 -5.64 -12.34
C LYS A 177 1.37 -4.40 -12.21
N GLU A 178 0.14 -4.59 -11.72
CA GLU A 178 -0.82 -3.52 -11.51
C GLU A 178 -0.39 -2.58 -10.37
N ILE A 179 0.17 -3.12 -9.28
CA ILE A 179 0.78 -2.31 -8.21
C ILE A 179 1.94 -1.47 -8.75
N ALA A 180 2.80 -2.02 -9.61
CA ALA A 180 3.91 -1.28 -10.23
C ALA A 180 3.40 -0.14 -11.13
N VAL A 181 2.30 -0.35 -11.85
CA VAL A 181 1.64 0.72 -12.61
C VAL A 181 1.11 1.82 -11.69
N PHE A 182 0.52 1.46 -10.54
CA PHE A 182 0.10 2.46 -9.54
C PHE A 182 1.29 3.25 -8.98
N LEU A 183 2.42 2.60 -8.67
CA LEU A 183 3.64 3.29 -8.26
C LEU A 183 4.11 4.30 -9.32
N LYS A 184 4.08 3.93 -10.61
CA LYS A 184 4.43 4.84 -11.69
C LYS A 184 3.47 6.04 -11.76
N MET A 185 2.15 5.80 -11.66
CA MET A 185 1.15 6.88 -11.63
C MET A 185 1.34 7.82 -10.43
N LEU A 186 1.67 7.27 -9.26
CA LEU A 186 1.96 8.05 -8.05
C LEU A 186 3.27 8.82 -8.17
N LYS A 187 4.30 8.28 -8.85
CA LYS A 187 5.50 9.03 -9.23
C LYS A 187 5.13 10.19 -10.14
N GLU A 188 4.27 10.00 -11.12
CA GLU A 188 3.89 11.07 -12.06
C GLU A 188 2.84 12.03 -11.48
N LEU A 189 2.32 11.74 -10.27
CA LEU A 189 1.20 12.45 -9.64
C LEU A 189 -0.02 12.54 -10.56
N ASN A 190 -0.23 11.53 -11.40
CA ASN A 190 -1.23 11.53 -12.46
C ASN A 190 -1.91 10.16 -12.56
N LEU A 191 -3.20 10.12 -12.22
CA LEU A 191 -4.06 8.94 -12.34
C LEU A 191 -4.78 8.85 -13.71
N GLY A 192 -4.40 9.72 -14.66
CA GLY A 192 -4.99 9.85 -15.99
C GLY A 192 -6.23 10.76 -16.02
N GLY A 193 -6.66 11.17 -17.21
CA GLY A 193 -7.86 12.00 -17.42
C GLY A 193 -7.74 13.47 -16.95
N LYS A 194 -8.79 14.27 -17.21
CA LYS A 194 -8.77 15.73 -16.97
C LYS A 194 -8.56 16.12 -15.50
N ASN A 195 -9.11 15.34 -14.57
CA ASN A 195 -9.02 15.59 -13.13
C ASN A 195 -8.10 14.58 -12.40
N GLY A 196 -7.13 13.97 -13.07
CA GLY A 196 -6.27 12.91 -12.51
C GLY A 196 -5.11 13.39 -11.64
N HIS A 197 -4.81 14.68 -11.65
CA HIS A 197 -3.64 15.21 -10.95
C HIS A 197 -3.78 15.16 -9.42
N ILE A 198 -2.74 14.70 -8.75
CA ILE A 198 -2.68 14.60 -7.28
C ILE A 198 -1.87 15.78 -6.73
N PRO A 199 -2.46 16.62 -5.86
CA PRO A 199 -1.74 17.73 -5.22
C PRO A 199 -0.87 17.19 -4.07
N ASP A 200 0.23 16.53 -4.40
CA ASP A 200 1.20 15.98 -3.44
C ASP A 200 2.64 16.29 -3.88
N PRO A 201 3.10 17.54 -3.70
CA PRO A 201 4.39 17.99 -4.22
C PRO A 201 5.58 17.24 -3.61
N ARG A 202 5.42 16.71 -2.38
CA ARG A 202 6.44 15.93 -1.68
C ARG A 202 6.37 14.43 -2.01
N ARG A 203 5.41 13.99 -2.82
CA ARG A 203 5.22 12.58 -3.21
C ARG A 203 5.11 11.66 -2.00
N ARG A 204 4.50 12.16 -0.93
CA ARG A 204 4.26 11.42 0.31
C ARG A 204 3.41 10.18 0.05
N ILE A 205 2.45 10.26 -0.86
CA ILE A 205 1.59 9.13 -1.22
C ILE A 205 2.41 8.02 -1.87
N PHE A 206 3.36 8.34 -2.74
CA PHE A 206 4.28 7.34 -3.31
C PHE A 206 5.07 6.65 -2.20
N LYS A 207 5.70 7.43 -1.32
CA LYS A 207 6.52 6.93 -0.21
C LYS A 207 5.74 5.95 0.68
N LEU A 208 4.55 6.36 1.12
CA LEU A 208 3.69 5.55 1.97
C LEU A 208 3.18 4.29 1.24
N PHE A 209 2.79 4.43 -0.02
CA PHE A 209 2.29 3.32 -0.82
C PHE A 209 3.37 2.27 -1.12
N LEU A 210 4.61 2.70 -1.38
CA LEU A 210 5.76 1.80 -1.55
C LEU A 210 6.02 0.99 -0.28
N GLN A 211 6.03 1.66 0.88
CA GLN A 211 6.22 0.99 2.18
C GLN A 211 5.09 -0.01 2.46
N ASP A 212 3.83 0.40 2.27
CA ASP A 212 2.65 -0.46 2.45
C ASP A 212 2.70 -1.68 1.51
N TYR A 213 3.20 -1.50 0.28
CA TYR A 213 3.39 -2.58 -0.68
C TYR A 213 4.48 -3.55 -0.25
N MET A 214 5.64 -3.05 0.16
CA MET A 214 6.74 -3.91 0.60
C MET A 214 6.36 -4.71 1.85
N GLU A 215 5.65 -4.13 2.81
CA GLU A 215 5.13 -4.85 3.97
C GLU A 215 4.12 -5.94 3.55
N ALA A 216 3.24 -5.64 2.59
CA ALA A 216 2.28 -6.59 2.07
C ALA A 216 2.96 -7.74 1.28
N ASP A 217 3.99 -7.44 0.50
CA ASP A 217 4.71 -8.44 -0.30
C ASP A 217 5.52 -9.39 0.59
N VAL A 218 6.12 -8.89 1.69
CA VAL A 218 6.77 -9.74 2.70
C VAL A 218 5.79 -10.71 3.36
N ARG A 219 4.60 -10.23 3.74
CA ARG A 219 3.65 -11.03 4.54
C ARG A 219 2.73 -11.94 3.71
N TYR A 220 2.29 -11.48 2.54
CA TYR A 220 1.25 -12.15 1.75
C TYR A 220 1.70 -12.49 0.33
N GLY A 221 2.76 -11.84 -0.17
CA GLY A 221 3.21 -11.99 -1.54
C GLY A 221 4.39 -12.96 -1.67
N ARG A 222 5.49 -12.43 -2.23
CA ARG A 222 6.72 -13.15 -2.60
C ARG A 222 7.80 -13.14 -1.50
N GLY A 223 7.50 -12.60 -0.32
CA GLY A 223 8.46 -12.54 0.77
C GLY A 223 9.52 -11.44 0.58
N ILE A 224 10.65 -11.59 1.29
CA ILE A 224 11.72 -10.58 1.34
C ILE A 224 12.34 -10.33 -0.04
N SER A 225 12.58 -11.38 -0.84
CA SER A 225 13.10 -11.24 -2.21
C SER A 225 12.19 -10.38 -3.11
N GLY A 226 10.87 -10.54 -2.99
CA GLY A 226 9.90 -9.71 -3.70
C GLY A 226 9.94 -8.23 -3.30
N SER A 227 10.14 -7.96 -2.02
CA SER A 227 10.24 -6.59 -1.51
C SER A 227 11.57 -5.92 -1.88
N LEU A 228 12.68 -6.68 -1.93
CA LEU A 228 13.97 -6.21 -2.44
C LEU A 228 13.86 -5.79 -3.90
N THR A 229 13.34 -6.67 -4.76
CA THR A 229 13.14 -6.38 -6.19
C THR A 229 12.19 -5.20 -6.41
N THR A 230 11.17 -5.06 -5.56
CA THR A 230 10.25 -3.90 -5.56
C THR A 230 10.99 -2.59 -5.27
N LEU A 231 11.87 -2.56 -4.26
CA LEU A 231 12.64 -1.36 -3.93
C LEU A 231 13.64 -1.01 -5.04
N ILE A 232 14.33 -2.00 -5.61
CA ILE A 232 15.23 -1.82 -6.75
C ILE A 232 14.47 -1.18 -7.92
N HIS A 233 13.29 -1.72 -8.26
CA HIS A 233 12.44 -1.15 -9.30
C HIS A 233 11.99 0.28 -8.97
N ALA A 234 11.65 0.57 -7.71
CA ALA A 234 11.31 1.92 -7.28
C ALA A 234 12.49 2.89 -7.41
N ALA A 235 13.71 2.43 -7.15
CA ALA A 235 14.94 3.21 -7.33
C ALA A 235 15.19 3.51 -8.82
N GLU A 236 15.06 2.52 -9.69
CA GLU A 236 15.15 2.69 -11.15
C GLU A 236 14.08 3.67 -11.66
N LEU A 237 12.84 3.51 -11.20
CA LEU A 237 11.74 4.41 -11.54
C LEU A 237 12.04 5.85 -11.11
N THR A 238 12.76 6.07 -10.01
CA THR A 238 13.03 7.41 -9.47
C THR A 238 14.41 7.95 -9.84
N ALA A 239 15.21 7.22 -10.62
CA ALA A 239 16.58 7.61 -11.00
C ALA A 239 16.65 8.97 -11.72
N SER A 240 15.61 9.34 -12.46
CA SER A 240 15.54 10.63 -13.18
C SER A 240 15.16 11.83 -12.29
N MET A 241 14.87 11.61 -11.01
CA MET A 241 14.43 12.65 -10.08
C MET A 241 15.63 13.29 -9.37
N PRO A 242 15.50 14.54 -8.87
CA PRO A 242 16.52 15.13 -8.00
C PRO A 242 16.78 14.26 -6.77
N ASP A 243 18.04 14.20 -6.33
CA ASP A 243 18.48 13.31 -5.24
C ASP A 243 17.68 13.51 -3.95
N GLU A 244 17.39 14.75 -3.55
CA GLU A 244 16.58 15.05 -2.36
C GLU A 244 15.18 14.41 -2.40
N VAL A 245 14.54 14.49 -3.57
CA VAL A 245 13.19 13.92 -3.78
C VAL A 245 13.27 12.41 -3.82
N ARG A 246 14.27 11.85 -4.51
CA ARG A 246 14.52 10.40 -4.60
C ARG A 246 14.75 9.83 -3.20
N THR A 247 15.65 10.42 -2.42
CA THR A 247 15.95 10.02 -1.05
C THR A 247 14.70 10.06 -0.18
N HIS A 248 13.90 11.13 -0.24
CA HIS A 248 12.65 11.22 0.51
C HIS A 248 11.67 10.09 0.17
N MET A 249 11.58 9.70 -1.11
CA MET A 249 10.66 8.67 -1.58
C MET A 249 11.07 7.25 -1.17
N LEU A 250 12.38 6.97 -1.08
CA LEU A 250 12.90 5.61 -0.87
C LEU A 250 13.31 5.32 0.57
N ARG A 251 13.74 6.33 1.33
CA ARG A 251 14.41 6.17 2.63
C ARG A 251 13.68 5.25 3.62
N ASP A 252 12.39 5.48 3.88
CA ASP A 252 11.66 4.69 4.90
C ASP A 252 11.47 3.23 4.46
N SER A 253 11.28 3.01 3.15
CA SER A 253 11.13 1.68 2.57
C SER A 253 12.46 0.91 2.59
N ALA A 254 13.56 1.61 2.30
CA ALA A 254 14.92 1.10 2.46
C ALA A 254 15.23 0.74 3.91
N LEU A 255 14.94 1.65 4.85
CA LEU A 255 15.16 1.42 6.29
C LEU A 255 14.35 0.23 6.81
N TYR A 256 13.11 0.07 6.35
CA TYR A 256 12.28 -1.09 6.68
C TYR A 256 12.94 -2.42 6.26
N LEU A 257 13.47 -2.51 5.03
CA LEU A 257 14.16 -3.72 4.58
C LEU A 257 15.46 -3.98 5.34
N VAL A 258 16.24 -2.95 5.62
CA VAL A 258 17.44 -3.09 6.47
C VAL A 258 17.06 -3.69 7.82
N GLY A 259 16.04 -3.13 8.48
CA GLY A 259 15.57 -3.64 9.78
C GLY A 259 15.09 -5.10 9.69
N LEU A 260 14.41 -5.47 8.61
CA LEU A 260 14.00 -6.85 8.38
C LEU A 260 15.19 -7.79 8.18
N ILE A 261 16.19 -7.39 7.39
CA ILE A 261 17.38 -8.21 7.13
C ILE A 261 18.18 -8.38 8.42
N VAL A 262 18.38 -7.32 9.20
CA VAL A 262 19.09 -7.38 10.49
C VAL A 262 18.35 -8.30 11.47
N SER A 263 17.03 -8.12 11.64
CA SER A 263 16.24 -8.95 12.56
C SER A 263 16.15 -10.42 12.16
N HIS A 264 16.24 -10.72 10.85
CA HIS A 264 16.19 -12.09 10.33
C HIS A 264 17.55 -12.57 9.81
N GLY A 265 18.64 -11.90 10.17
CA GLY A 265 19.98 -12.09 9.61
C GLY A 265 20.53 -13.51 9.73
N ARG A 266 20.10 -14.21 10.77
CA ARG A 266 20.50 -15.59 11.09
C ARG A 266 19.45 -16.64 10.70
N SER A 267 18.36 -16.22 10.05
CA SER A 267 17.24 -17.07 9.67
C SER A 267 17.38 -17.59 8.24
N SER A 268 16.83 -18.78 7.97
CA SER A 268 16.74 -19.36 6.62
C SER A 268 15.90 -18.52 5.65
N LEU A 269 15.24 -17.44 6.10
CA LEU A 269 14.47 -16.54 5.24
C LEU A 269 15.34 -15.80 4.21
N LEU A 270 16.61 -15.53 4.55
CA LEU A 270 17.56 -14.90 3.63
C LEU A 270 18.09 -15.85 2.56
N SER A 271 17.94 -17.17 2.71
CA SER A 271 18.38 -18.14 1.69
C SER A 271 17.57 -18.04 0.39
N SER A 272 16.43 -17.36 0.42
CA SER A 272 15.58 -17.10 -0.76
C SER A 272 16.05 -15.89 -1.59
N VAL A 273 16.98 -15.09 -1.07
CA VAL A 273 17.47 -13.87 -1.72
C VAL A 273 18.65 -14.22 -2.63
N SER A 274 18.58 -13.79 -3.90
CA SER A 274 19.71 -13.95 -4.81
C SER A 274 20.83 -12.97 -4.45
N THR A 275 22.09 -13.38 -4.65
CA THR A 275 23.26 -12.51 -4.42
C THR A 275 23.19 -11.25 -5.27
N ALA A 276 22.80 -11.38 -6.54
CA ALA A 276 22.68 -10.27 -7.47
C ALA A 276 21.63 -9.23 -7.03
N ASP A 277 20.50 -9.67 -6.46
CA ASP A 277 19.49 -8.74 -5.94
C ASP A 277 19.96 -8.05 -4.65
N PHE A 278 20.72 -8.77 -3.82
CA PHE A 278 21.31 -8.19 -2.60
C PHE A 278 22.34 -7.11 -2.95
N ASP A 279 23.24 -7.37 -3.90
CA ASP A 279 24.24 -6.39 -4.34
C ASP A 279 23.59 -5.15 -4.94
N ARG A 280 22.55 -5.33 -5.77
CA ARG A 280 21.77 -4.21 -6.32
C ARG A 280 21.08 -3.41 -5.23
N PHE A 281 20.57 -4.07 -4.19
CA PHE A 281 19.99 -3.40 -3.04
C PHE A 281 21.02 -2.58 -2.27
N CYS A 282 22.22 -3.11 -2.01
CA CYS A 282 23.32 -2.34 -1.42
C CYS A 282 23.66 -1.10 -2.26
N ASN A 283 23.77 -1.24 -3.58
CA ASN A 283 24.02 -0.10 -4.47
C ASN A 283 22.92 0.98 -4.37
N VAL A 284 21.65 0.60 -4.18
CA VAL A 284 20.56 1.55 -3.97
C VAL A 284 20.73 2.29 -2.64
N LEU A 285 21.15 1.61 -1.58
CA LEU A 285 21.38 2.22 -0.27
C LEU A 285 22.56 3.19 -0.27
N ASP A 286 23.60 2.92 -1.04
CA ASP A 286 24.75 3.83 -1.18
C ASP A 286 24.35 5.17 -1.80
N THR A 287 23.23 5.23 -2.54
CA THR A 287 22.68 6.49 -3.04
C THR A 287 21.94 7.32 -1.98
N ILE A 288 21.77 6.80 -0.77
CA ILE A 288 21.05 7.42 0.35
C ILE A 288 22.06 7.69 1.49
N PRO A 289 22.60 8.91 1.59
CA PRO A 289 23.67 9.23 2.55
C PRO A 289 23.30 8.93 4.01
N GLU A 290 22.04 9.12 4.40
CA GLU A 290 21.60 8.85 5.79
C GLU A 290 21.61 7.37 6.18
N LEU A 291 21.76 6.47 5.20
CA LEU A 291 21.81 5.02 5.40
C LEU A 291 23.23 4.45 5.26
N ALA A 292 24.27 5.28 5.09
CA ALA A 292 25.65 4.84 4.86
C ALA A 292 26.13 3.79 5.89
N LEU A 293 26.05 4.08 7.20
CA LEU A 293 26.41 3.11 8.25
C LEU A 293 25.69 1.76 8.09
N ARG A 294 24.40 1.81 7.73
CA ARG A 294 23.56 0.62 7.56
C ARG A 294 23.90 -0.13 6.27
N SER A 295 24.26 0.57 5.20
CA SER A 295 24.73 -0.05 3.95
C SER A 295 26.02 -0.83 4.20
N GLU A 296 26.98 -0.23 4.91
CA GLU A 296 28.25 -0.88 5.26
C GLU A 296 28.05 -2.08 6.19
N ALA A 297 27.08 -1.99 7.10
CA ALA A 297 26.69 -3.08 7.98
C ALA A 297 26.01 -4.24 7.25
N LEU A 298 25.32 -4.00 6.13
CA LEU A 298 24.61 -5.06 5.41
C LEU A 298 25.55 -6.12 4.83
N GLN A 299 26.82 -5.79 4.62
CA GLN A 299 27.84 -6.73 4.16
C GLN A 299 28.04 -7.88 5.16
N LEU A 300 27.68 -7.71 6.44
CA LEU A 300 27.64 -8.79 7.43
C LEU A 300 26.60 -9.87 7.10
N TYR A 301 25.54 -9.51 6.39
CA TYR A 301 24.40 -10.38 6.07
C TYR A 301 24.42 -10.84 4.61
N HIS A 302 25.52 -10.61 3.89
CA HIS A 302 25.62 -10.97 2.48
C HIS A 302 25.49 -12.50 2.29
N PRO A 303 24.62 -13.00 1.38
CA PRO A 303 24.35 -14.44 1.24
C PRO A 303 25.55 -15.34 0.90
N SER A 304 26.55 -14.85 0.17
CA SER A 304 27.76 -15.62 -0.20
C SER A 304 29.05 -15.27 0.55
N HIS A 305 29.29 -14.00 0.86
CA HIS A 305 30.55 -13.54 1.45
C HIS A 305 30.29 -12.54 2.58
N PRO A 306 29.77 -13.01 3.74
CA PRO A 306 29.56 -12.12 4.89
C PRO A 306 30.89 -11.54 5.36
N THR A 307 30.95 -10.22 5.56
CA THR A 307 32.16 -9.51 6.00
C THR A 307 31.86 -8.33 6.90
N ALA A 308 32.63 -8.22 7.98
CA ALA A 308 32.57 -7.09 8.93
C ALA A 308 33.49 -5.92 8.55
N GLN A 309 34.37 -6.08 7.55
CA GLN A 309 35.40 -5.07 7.24
C GLN A 309 34.85 -3.70 6.86
N PRO A 310 33.83 -3.59 5.99
CA PRO A 310 33.33 -2.29 5.56
C PRO A 310 32.71 -1.51 6.73
N PHE A 311 31.93 -2.21 7.56
CA PHE A 311 31.39 -1.68 8.81
C PHE A 311 32.48 -1.20 9.79
N LEU A 312 33.51 -2.02 10.04
CA LEU A 312 34.62 -1.64 10.94
C LEU A 312 35.43 -0.44 10.42
N LYS A 313 35.59 -0.34 9.10
CA LYS A 313 36.27 0.79 8.46
C LYS A 313 35.43 2.06 8.63
N TYR A 314 34.14 2.01 8.33
CA TYR A 314 33.24 3.15 8.49
C TYR A 314 33.24 3.69 9.93
N ILE A 315 33.17 2.77 10.90
CA ILE A 315 33.23 3.05 12.35
C ILE A 315 34.52 3.77 12.76
N ARG A 316 35.65 3.40 12.14
CA ARG A 316 36.97 3.98 12.40
C ARG A 316 37.09 5.38 11.80
N ASP A 317 36.58 5.55 10.58
CA ASP A 317 36.71 6.78 9.81
C ASP A 317 35.76 7.88 10.33
N HIS A 318 34.71 7.54 11.07
CA HIS A 318 33.72 8.48 11.61
C HIS A 318 33.46 8.31 13.12
N PRO A 319 34.45 8.63 13.98
CA PRO A 319 34.27 8.56 15.44
C PRO A 319 33.24 9.58 15.96
N GLU A 320 33.04 10.73 15.30
CA GLU A 320 32.06 11.76 15.69
C GLU A 320 30.59 11.39 15.45
N LEU A 321 30.28 10.40 14.60
CA LEU A 321 28.90 9.94 14.41
C LEU A 321 28.35 9.19 15.64
N GLU A 322 29.21 8.90 16.63
CA GLU A 322 28.82 8.51 17.99
C GLU A 322 28.04 9.61 18.73
N ALA A 323 28.11 10.87 18.30
CA ALA A 323 27.45 12.00 18.96
C ALA A 323 26.07 12.36 18.37
N PHE A 324 25.67 11.78 17.24
CA PHE A 324 24.34 11.96 16.67
C PHE A 324 23.29 11.01 17.30
N SER A 325 23.36 10.83 18.62
CA SER A 325 22.21 10.47 19.47
C SER A 325 21.47 11.76 19.89
N SER A 326 21.08 12.59 18.93
CA SER A 326 19.93 13.49 19.15
C SER A 326 18.67 12.70 18.88
N SER A 327 18.38 11.74 19.77
CA SER A 327 17.16 10.93 19.84
C SER A 327 16.53 10.56 18.49
N PRO A 328 17.08 9.57 17.76
CA PRO A 328 16.24 8.83 16.84
C PRO A 328 15.17 8.09 17.67
N PRO A 329 13.92 7.92 17.18
CA PRO A 329 12.87 7.22 17.92
C PRO A 329 13.38 5.82 18.35
N GLU A 330 13.01 5.34 19.54
CA GLU A 330 13.45 4.05 20.15
C GLU A 330 13.57 2.90 19.12
N GLN A 331 12.64 2.85 18.16
CA GLN A 331 12.57 1.88 17.07
C GLN A 331 13.79 1.86 16.11
N ALA A 332 14.60 2.91 16.08
CA ALA A 332 15.77 3.03 15.21
C ALA A 332 17.11 2.72 15.92
N GLN A 333 17.11 2.66 17.26
CA GLN A 333 18.29 2.30 18.06
C GLN A 333 18.47 0.77 18.13
N GLU A 334 17.37 0.03 18.31
CA GLU A 334 17.35 -1.43 18.39
C GLU A 334 18.06 -2.13 17.20
N PRO A 335 17.77 -1.80 15.91
CA PRO A 335 18.47 -2.44 14.79
C PRO A 335 19.95 -2.02 14.66
N VAL A 336 20.34 -0.85 15.18
CA VAL A 336 21.75 -0.44 15.18
C VAL A 336 22.52 -1.20 16.24
N LEU A 337 21.97 -1.33 17.45
CA LEU A 337 22.56 -2.16 18.50
C LEU A 337 22.70 -3.61 18.05
N GLN A 338 21.65 -4.15 17.42
CA GLN A 338 21.67 -5.51 16.87
C GLN A 338 22.79 -5.71 15.85
N VAL A 339 23.01 -4.76 14.93
CA VAL A 339 24.14 -4.79 13.99
C VAL A 339 25.49 -4.85 14.70
N HIS A 340 25.68 -4.09 15.78
CA HIS A 340 26.95 -4.10 16.52
C HIS A 340 27.16 -5.43 17.24
N LEU A 341 26.10 -6.01 17.83
CA LEU A 341 26.14 -7.33 18.45
C LEU A 341 26.42 -8.42 17.42
N ASP A 342 25.77 -8.37 16.25
CA ASP A 342 26.00 -9.30 15.15
C ASP A 342 27.43 -9.20 14.59
N ALA A 343 27.97 -7.99 14.48
CA ALA A 343 29.38 -7.79 14.11
C ALA A 343 30.34 -8.37 15.15
N LEU A 344 30.06 -8.19 16.45
CA LEU A 344 30.87 -8.74 17.53
C LEU A 344 30.86 -10.28 17.51
N HIS A 345 29.67 -10.88 17.39
CA HIS A 345 29.52 -12.32 17.19
C HIS A 345 30.32 -12.82 16.00
N PHE A 346 30.17 -12.18 14.85
CA PHE A 346 30.88 -12.57 13.62
C PHE A 346 32.41 -12.49 13.78
N LEU A 347 32.93 -11.47 14.46
CA LEU A 347 34.37 -11.33 14.70
C LEU A 347 34.92 -12.36 15.69
N LEU A 348 34.13 -12.73 16.70
CA LEU A 348 34.48 -13.79 17.65
C LEU A 348 34.53 -15.16 16.97
N ASP A 349 33.56 -15.45 16.11
CA ASP A 349 33.52 -16.71 15.35
C ASP A 349 34.65 -16.82 14.31
N GLN A 350 35.18 -15.68 13.84
CA GLN A 350 36.36 -15.60 12.96
C GLN A 350 37.69 -15.46 13.73
N GLU A 351 37.68 -15.62 15.06
CA GLU A 351 38.86 -15.49 15.94
C GLU A 351 39.59 -14.15 15.83
N ARG A 352 38.90 -13.09 15.40
CA ARG A 352 39.44 -11.72 15.25
C ARG A 352 39.29 -10.91 16.53
N TYR A 353 39.86 -11.41 17.63
CA TYR A 353 39.68 -10.85 18.97
C TYR A 353 40.11 -9.38 19.11
N LYS A 354 41.15 -8.96 18.39
CA LYS A 354 41.63 -7.56 18.41
C LYS A 354 40.60 -6.57 17.85
N ASP A 355 39.82 -6.99 16.86
CA ASP A 355 38.77 -6.15 16.27
C ASP A 355 37.48 -6.24 17.09
N ALA A 356 37.19 -7.40 17.69
CA ALA A 356 36.10 -7.57 18.65
C ALA A 356 36.26 -6.64 19.88
N LEU A 357 37.44 -6.61 20.49
CA LEU A 357 37.76 -5.73 21.63
C LEU A 357 37.56 -4.23 21.33
N ARG A 358 37.69 -3.82 20.06
CA ARG A 358 37.47 -2.42 19.66
C ARG A 358 36.00 -2.03 19.61
N LEU A 359 35.09 -3.00 19.43
CA LEU A 359 33.65 -2.75 19.39
C LEU A 359 33.01 -2.72 20.79
N VAL A 360 33.59 -3.43 21.77
CA VAL A 360 33.05 -3.57 23.14
C VAL A 360 32.74 -2.21 23.79
N PRO A 361 33.66 -1.23 23.86
CA PRO A 361 33.38 0.05 24.54
C PRO A 361 32.22 0.83 23.91
N ARG A 362 32.01 0.67 22.60
CA ARG A 362 30.91 1.32 21.87
C ARG A 362 29.57 0.71 22.22
N ILE A 363 29.51 -0.62 22.26
CA ILE A 363 28.29 -1.34 22.63
C ILE A 363 27.92 -1.02 24.09
N GLU A 364 28.90 -0.96 25.00
CA GLU A 364 28.67 -0.59 26.40
C GLU A 364 28.15 0.85 26.57
N LYS A 365 28.66 1.79 25.76
CA LYS A 365 28.16 3.17 25.73
C LYS A 365 26.70 3.23 25.25
N MET A 366 26.33 2.47 24.22
CA MET A 366 24.94 2.38 23.75
C MET A 366 23.99 1.87 24.84
N PHE A 367 24.40 0.88 25.65
CA PHE A 367 23.62 0.41 26.80
C PHE A 367 23.53 1.44 27.95
N SER A 368 24.48 2.37 28.03
CA SER A 368 24.54 3.38 29.09
C SER A 368 23.66 4.60 28.78
N GLU A 369 23.51 4.95 27.51
CA GLU A 369 22.61 6.01 27.02
C GLU A 369 21.12 5.62 27.12
N ASP A 370 20.81 4.31 27.09
CA ASP A 370 19.44 3.75 27.15
C ASP A 370 18.86 3.68 28.58
N ARG A 371 19.61 4.12 29.60
CA ARG A 371 19.19 4.05 31.03
C ARG A 371 18.09 5.07 31.42
N GLY A 372 17.54 5.81 30.46
CA GLY A 372 16.50 6.82 30.68
C GLY A 372 15.08 6.26 30.80
N GLU A 373 14.76 5.15 30.14
CA GLU A 373 13.40 4.60 30.15
C GLU A 373 13.44 3.08 30.40
N VAL A 374 12.99 2.71 31.60
CA VAL A 374 12.73 1.32 31.99
C VAL A 374 11.65 0.79 31.05
N HIS A 375 11.98 0.13 29.94
CA HIS A 375 11.25 -1.01 29.36
C HIS A 375 11.92 -1.50 28.05
N LYS A 376 12.44 -2.75 28.11
CA LYS A 376 12.92 -3.64 27.01
C LYS A 376 14.42 -3.59 26.65
N ALA A 377 15.29 -4.27 27.40
CA ALA A 377 16.46 -4.96 26.83
C ALA A 377 17.12 -6.04 27.75
N PRO A 378 16.38 -6.91 28.47
CA PRO A 378 17.05 -7.98 29.24
C PRO A 378 17.79 -8.97 28.33
N ASP A 379 17.30 -9.21 27.10
CA ASP A 379 17.85 -10.20 26.17
C ASP A 379 19.18 -9.74 25.56
N SER A 380 19.24 -8.54 24.98
CA SER A 380 20.46 -7.99 24.36
C SER A 380 21.61 -7.79 25.35
N ARG A 381 21.31 -7.46 26.62
CA ARG A 381 22.34 -7.36 27.66
C ARG A 381 22.87 -8.74 28.05
N SER A 382 22.00 -9.73 28.19
CA SER A 382 22.42 -11.11 28.44
C SER A 382 23.28 -11.69 27.30
N GLN A 383 22.95 -11.35 26.05
CA GLN A 383 23.76 -11.71 24.88
C GLN A 383 25.15 -11.06 24.94
N MET A 384 25.23 -9.78 25.30
CA MET A 384 26.50 -9.09 25.48
C MET A 384 27.36 -9.74 26.56
N ASP A 385 26.79 -10.04 27.73
CA ASP A 385 27.52 -10.65 28.84
C ASP A 385 28.07 -12.04 28.43
N ALA A 386 27.29 -12.84 27.69
CA ALA A 386 27.75 -14.13 27.15
C ALA A 386 28.87 -13.98 26.10
N LEU A 387 28.87 -12.91 25.31
CA LEU A 387 29.95 -12.62 24.36
C LEU A 387 31.23 -12.17 25.04
N MET A 388 31.11 -11.40 26.12
CA MET A 388 32.24 -10.98 26.94
C MET A 388 32.92 -12.17 27.62
N GLU A 389 32.14 -13.10 28.18
CA GLU A 389 32.67 -14.35 28.75
C GLU A 389 33.46 -15.16 27.70
N ARG A 390 32.95 -15.28 26.47
CA ARG A 390 33.67 -15.93 25.36
C ARG A 390 34.96 -15.21 24.98
N LEU A 391 34.96 -13.88 25.00
CA LEU A 391 36.13 -13.06 24.67
C LEU A 391 37.22 -13.19 25.75
N ASP A 392 36.82 -13.17 27.03
CA ASP A 392 37.72 -13.32 28.17
C ASP A 392 38.40 -14.71 28.18
N VAL A 393 37.65 -15.77 27.87
CA VAL A 393 38.22 -17.13 27.73
C VAL A 393 39.21 -17.23 26.57
N ALA A 394 39.00 -16.49 25.48
CA ALA A 394 39.86 -16.55 24.30
C ALA A 394 41.14 -15.69 24.39
N LEU A 395 41.25 -14.82 25.40
CA LEU A 395 42.40 -13.93 25.62
C LEU A 395 43.38 -14.46 26.68
N VAL A 396 43.05 -15.57 27.35
CA VAL A 396 43.91 -16.36 28.25
C VAL A 396 44.69 -17.39 27.43
#